data_AF-D2VN76-F1
#
_entry.id   AF-D2VN76-F1
#
_cell.length_a   1.000
_cell.length_b   1.000
_cell.length_c   1.000
_cell.angle_alpha   90.00
_cell.angle_beta   90.00
_cell.angle_gamma   90.00
#
_symmetry.space_group_name_H-M   'P 1'
#
loop_
_entity.id
_entity.type
_entity.pdbx_description
1 polymer ?
#
loop_
_entity_poly.entity_id
_entity_poly.type
_entity_poly.pdbx_seq_one_letter_code
_entity_poly.pdbx_strand_id
1 'polypeptide(L)'
;MFAEIMEKYCDRFWVDSGDTIINFIPLEAVCVKDRELLLRLISVYNGMFAAGSEELRGDKEIVRAMLKSKFQTFHVLEFLADKLASDIEFILEIVESDHRYLCGVDEDLLKSEDFMSKAVQKSIYSIESADESLLYNEEWFKKVLQENKHVFLAVNDIDILGYHIEDPYKNSKFEDLPFEIRNDKCKMIQVLKTNGYCLKFISDQLKLDREITLCAVINDGLSLEFADESFRKDKEIVEKACISKSQSFQFAHKSLMEDPEFVLKLIEIDHCIFSLASIKLKSDPEFCLRYLSIDPKLRKTLECSELGSNREFIMDALQIICENKPYDCLFVDLLNEKLRNDKELILISLRVDIENYEFISPQLKQDKDILLFMAQKCRKITDIEVPEYMKNDREFVRALLSNDRCNDGWLEIIPPHFLEEEALVDEMLNNHPSLIECFPPEKQLDLIRKHPVSLIYSSSEMQIELIDLLIEVMQKYPNYFDYIDHQIQQAIYEKDKQTVVEVCKKNTYLIQHLALKVKSDPEIVLSCINKFETAFQFYSFVPHEIMEDWEFNLRAVRSCGFLYHYSRFTDETLELEALKQCGYFSLESLDTMQAEYIKDLLFKRMKLSYSSDFYLPKYFTTLDFL
;
A
#
# COMPACT_ATOMS: atom_id res chain seq x y z
N MET A 1 -3.40 -21.52 -20.17
CA MET A 1 -2.54 -20.45 -20.69
C MET A 1 -2.93 -19.05 -20.23
N PHE A 2 -4.04 -18.42 -20.67
CA PHE A 2 -4.44 -17.09 -20.13
C PHE A 2 -4.68 -17.12 -18.61
N ALA A 3 -5.39 -18.15 -18.11
CA ALA A 3 -5.56 -18.38 -16.68
C ALA A 3 -4.22 -18.51 -15.92
N GLU A 4 -3.24 -19.21 -16.50
CA GLU A 4 -1.90 -19.39 -15.89
C GLU A 4 -1.08 -18.09 -15.89
N ILE A 5 -1.30 -17.21 -16.87
CA ILE A 5 -0.69 -15.87 -16.93
C ILE A 5 -1.33 -14.98 -15.86
N MET A 6 -2.66 -14.98 -15.74
CA MET A 6 -3.36 -14.20 -14.71
C MET A 6 -3.01 -14.68 -13.29
N GLU A 7 -2.97 -15.99 -13.04
CA GLU A 7 -2.55 -16.57 -11.76
C GLU A 7 -1.10 -16.20 -11.38
N LYS A 8 -0.22 -16.01 -12.37
CA LYS A 8 1.21 -15.72 -12.15
C LYS A 8 1.53 -14.24 -12.01
N TYR A 9 0.68 -13.36 -12.55
CA TYR A 9 0.98 -11.92 -12.66
C TYR A 9 -0.12 -10.99 -12.13
N CYS A 10 -1.23 -11.49 -11.55
CA CYS A 10 -2.34 -10.62 -11.09
C CYS A 10 -1.89 -9.54 -10.10
N ASP A 11 -0.94 -9.85 -9.21
CA ASP A 11 -0.44 -8.91 -8.20
C ASP A 11 0.42 -7.77 -8.80
N ARG A 12 0.83 -7.91 -10.07
CA ARG A 12 1.64 -6.91 -10.80
C ARG A 12 0.82 -6.03 -11.73
N PHE A 13 -0.43 -6.39 -12.00
CA PHE A 13 -1.34 -5.50 -12.71
C PHE A 13 -1.88 -4.50 -11.68
N TRP A 14 -1.45 -3.25 -11.77
CA TRP A 14 -2.15 -2.13 -11.14
C TRP A 14 -3.52 -1.99 -11.83
N VAL A 15 -4.52 -2.70 -11.31
CA VAL A 15 -5.91 -2.60 -11.75
C VAL A 15 -6.58 -1.50 -10.94
N ASP A 16 -6.30 -0.24 -11.28
CA ASP A 16 -6.94 0.92 -10.64
C ASP A 16 -8.36 1.17 -11.21
N SER A 17 -8.77 0.40 -12.21
CA SER A 17 -10.17 0.26 -12.63
C SER A 17 -10.36 -1.08 -13.35
N GLY A 18 -11.36 -1.86 -12.96
CA GLY A 18 -11.69 -3.15 -13.61
C GLY A 18 -11.93 -3.04 -15.13
N ASP A 19 -12.11 -1.83 -15.64
CA ASP A 19 -12.33 -1.52 -17.06
C ASP A 19 -11.11 -1.79 -17.96
N THR A 20 -9.88 -1.78 -17.43
CA THR A 20 -8.71 -1.92 -18.29
C THR A 20 -8.50 -3.33 -18.83
N ILE A 21 -8.88 -4.39 -18.09
CA ILE A 21 -8.75 -5.79 -18.54
C ILE A 21 -9.90 -6.19 -19.48
N ILE A 22 -11.10 -5.64 -19.24
CA ILE A 22 -12.32 -5.93 -20.00
C ILE A 22 -12.18 -5.49 -21.47
N ASN A 23 -11.44 -4.42 -21.75
CA ASN A 23 -11.27 -3.89 -23.10
C ASN A 23 -10.31 -4.70 -24.00
N PHE A 24 -9.53 -5.66 -23.47
CA PHE A 24 -8.55 -6.43 -24.26
C PHE A 24 -9.02 -7.83 -24.65
N ILE A 25 -10.11 -8.33 -24.06
CA ILE A 25 -10.73 -9.59 -24.46
C ILE A 25 -12.16 -9.24 -24.85
N PRO A 26 -12.55 -9.41 -26.12
CA PRO A 26 -13.97 -9.44 -26.44
C PRO A 26 -14.53 -10.64 -25.69
N LEU A 27 -15.17 -10.42 -24.53
CA LEU A 27 -15.76 -11.48 -23.69
C LEU A 27 -16.78 -12.30 -24.49
N GLU A 28 -17.39 -11.66 -25.50
CA GLU A 28 -18.26 -12.28 -26.51
C GLU A 28 -17.53 -13.25 -27.45
N ALA A 29 -16.21 -13.11 -27.64
CA ALA A 29 -15.42 -13.92 -28.56
C ALA A 29 -14.79 -15.17 -27.89
N VAL A 30 -14.77 -15.24 -26.55
CA VAL A 30 -14.17 -16.37 -25.81
C VAL A 30 -15.26 -17.13 -25.07
N CYS A 31 -15.74 -18.22 -25.66
CA CYS A 31 -16.69 -19.13 -25.02
C CYS A 31 -15.95 -20.28 -24.30
N VAL A 32 -15.80 -20.15 -22.99
CA VAL A 32 -15.23 -21.17 -22.09
C VAL A 32 -16.29 -22.26 -21.86
N LYS A 33 -15.99 -23.48 -22.31
CA LYS A 33 -16.84 -24.67 -22.08
C LYS A 33 -16.34 -25.58 -20.96
N ASP A 34 -15.15 -25.32 -20.45
CA ASP A 34 -14.53 -26.09 -19.37
C ASP A 34 -14.92 -25.51 -18.01
N ARG A 35 -15.64 -26.32 -17.21
CA ARG A 35 -16.14 -25.93 -15.88
C ARG A 35 -15.01 -25.62 -14.90
N GLU A 36 -13.95 -26.42 -14.88
CA GLU A 36 -12.85 -26.24 -13.91
C GLU A 36 -12.05 -24.98 -14.25
N LEU A 37 -11.81 -24.75 -15.55
CA LEU A 37 -11.17 -23.54 -16.02
C LEU A 37 -11.97 -22.29 -15.67
N LEU A 38 -13.30 -22.31 -15.86
CA LEU A 38 -14.17 -21.17 -15.54
C LEU A 38 -14.16 -20.86 -14.04
N LEU A 39 -14.22 -21.89 -13.18
CA LEU A 39 -14.16 -21.70 -11.72
C LEU A 39 -12.83 -21.10 -11.26
N ARG A 40 -11.70 -21.52 -11.84
CA ARG A 40 -10.38 -20.92 -11.56
C ARG A 40 -10.34 -19.45 -11.99
N LEU A 41 -10.84 -19.13 -13.17
CA LEU A 41 -10.91 -17.75 -13.66
C LEU A 41 -11.78 -16.86 -12.75
N ILE A 42 -12.95 -17.36 -12.33
CA ILE A 42 -13.86 -16.66 -11.41
C ILE A 42 -13.22 -16.39 -10.04
N SER A 43 -12.37 -17.30 -9.55
CA SER A 43 -11.66 -17.11 -8.29
C SER A 43 -10.63 -15.97 -8.32
N VAL A 44 -10.14 -15.62 -9.53
CA VAL A 44 -9.23 -14.49 -9.74
C VAL A 44 -10.03 -13.21 -9.97
N TYR A 45 -11.04 -13.26 -10.85
CA TYR A 45 -11.92 -12.13 -11.16
C TYR A 45 -13.33 -12.61 -11.52
N ASN A 46 -14.33 -12.13 -10.79
CA ASN A 46 -15.71 -12.62 -10.93
C ASN A 46 -16.34 -12.32 -12.31
N GLY A 47 -15.92 -11.23 -12.98
CA GLY A 47 -16.41 -10.87 -14.31
C GLY A 47 -16.00 -11.82 -15.43
N MET A 48 -15.09 -12.78 -15.18
CA MET A 48 -14.82 -13.87 -16.13
C MET A 48 -16.00 -14.83 -16.30
N PHE A 49 -17.03 -14.73 -15.45
CA PHE A 49 -18.28 -15.48 -15.60
C PHE A 49 -18.94 -15.26 -16.98
N ALA A 50 -18.86 -14.05 -17.54
CA ALA A 50 -19.44 -13.74 -18.86
C ALA A 50 -18.83 -14.54 -20.02
N ALA A 51 -17.57 -14.98 -19.88
CA ALA A 51 -16.91 -15.82 -20.88
C ALA A 51 -17.43 -17.28 -20.87
N GLY A 52 -18.23 -17.68 -19.88
CA GLY A 52 -18.79 -19.03 -19.80
C GLY A 52 -19.76 -19.34 -20.94
N SER A 53 -19.78 -20.60 -21.38
CA SER A 53 -20.85 -21.09 -22.27
C SER A 53 -22.22 -20.93 -21.62
N GLU A 54 -23.27 -20.85 -22.43
CA GLU A 54 -24.66 -20.76 -21.93
C GLU A 54 -25.00 -21.89 -20.95
N GLU A 55 -24.48 -23.10 -21.19
CA GLU A 55 -24.64 -24.24 -20.27
C GLU A 55 -24.01 -23.97 -18.89
N LEU A 56 -22.80 -23.40 -18.85
CA LEU A 56 -22.11 -23.07 -17.60
C LEU A 56 -22.71 -21.82 -16.92
N ARG A 57 -23.14 -20.82 -17.69
CA ARG A 57 -23.90 -19.66 -17.18
C ARG A 57 -25.30 -20.06 -16.70
N GLY A 58 -25.77 -21.25 -17.08
CA GLY A 58 -26.97 -21.92 -16.61
C GLY A 58 -26.77 -22.89 -15.42
N ASP A 59 -25.55 -23.04 -14.90
CA ASP A 59 -25.23 -23.90 -13.75
C ASP A 59 -25.26 -23.09 -12.43
N LYS A 60 -26.23 -23.42 -11.55
CA LYS A 60 -26.39 -22.76 -10.24
C LYS A 60 -25.15 -22.84 -9.37
N GLU A 61 -24.35 -23.90 -9.47
CA GLU A 61 -23.12 -24.03 -8.65
C GLU A 61 -22.04 -23.03 -9.08
N ILE A 62 -21.93 -22.76 -10.38
CA ILE A 62 -20.95 -21.81 -10.92
C ILE A 62 -21.33 -20.39 -10.53
N VAL A 63 -22.62 -20.05 -10.63
CA VAL A 63 -23.14 -18.76 -10.15
C VAL A 63 -22.85 -18.58 -8.66
N ARG A 64 -23.11 -19.59 -7.82
CA ARG A 64 -22.78 -19.51 -6.38
C ARG A 64 -21.28 -19.36 -6.09
N ALA A 65 -20.42 -19.99 -6.89
CA ALA A 65 -18.97 -19.84 -6.76
C ALA A 65 -18.53 -18.41 -7.08
N MET A 66 -19.15 -17.80 -8.10
CA MET A 66 -18.91 -16.41 -8.47
C MET A 66 -19.35 -15.44 -7.37
N LEU A 67 -20.52 -15.65 -6.75
CA LEU A 67 -21.00 -14.80 -5.65
C LEU A 67 -20.07 -14.79 -4.42
N LYS A 68 -19.24 -15.84 -4.23
CA LYS A 68 -18.26 -15.95 -3.14
C LYS A 68 -16.90 -15.29 -3.43
N SER A 69 -16.70 -14.72 -4.62
CA SER A 69 -15.43 -14.12 -5.02
C SER A 69 -15.14 -12.81 -4.26
N LYS A 70 -13.85 -12.50 -4.05
CA LYS A 70 -13.38 -11.35 -3.26
C LYS A 70 -13.67 -9.99 -3.91
N PHE A 71 -13.84 -9.95 -5.24
CA PHE A 71 -14.05 -8.72 -5.99
C PHE A 71 -15.44 -8.78 -6.64
N GLN A 72 -16.40 -8.03 -6.09
CA GLN A 72 -17.79 -8.00 -6.54
C GLN A 72 -18.12 -6.66 -7.24
N THR A 73 -17.77 -6.54 -8.53
CA THR A 73 -18.01 -5.33 -9.33
C THR A 73 -18.80 -5.60 -10.62
N PHE A 74 -19.45 -6.76 -10.75
CA PHE A 74 -19.93 -7.29 -12.02
C PHE A 74 -21.45 -7.53 -12.05
N HIS A 75 -22.15 -7.12 -13.12
CA HIS A 75 -23.60 -7.26 -13.28
C HIS A 75 -24.02 -8.70 -13.64
N VAL A 76 -24.14 -9.56 -12.64
CA VAL A 76 -24.33 -11.01 -12.80
C VAL A 76 -25.55 -11.40 -13.63
N LEU A 77 -26.69 -10.73 -13.41
CA LEU A 77 -27.97 -11.13 -14.00
C LEU A 77 -28.01 -10.93 -15.52
N GLU A 78 -27.29 -9.94 -16.04
CA GLU A 78 -27.18 -9.65 -17.48
C GLU A 78 -26.58 -10.84 -18.27
N PHE A 79 -25.73 -11.63 -17.63
CA PHE A 79 -25.02 -12.74 -18.26
C PHE A 79 -25.56 -14.11 -17.85
N LEU A 80 -26.65 -14.21 -17.10
CA LEU A 80 -27.27 -15.50 -16.84
C LEU A 80 -27.82 -16.13 -18.13
N ALA A 81 -27.84 -17.46 -18.18
CA ALA A 81 -28.57 -18.14 -19.24
C ALA A 81 -30.09 -17.96 -19.03
N ASP A 82 -30.86 -17.83 -20.12
CA ASP A 82 -32.31 -17.55 -20.13
C ASP A 82 -33.10 -18.44 -19.15
N LYS A 83 -32.71 -19.71 -19.05
CA LYS A 83 -33.34 -20.69 -18.14
C LYS A 83 -33.23 -20.30 -16.67
N LEU A 84 -32.09 -19.75 -16.24
CA LEU A 84 -31.88 -19.27 -14.87
C LEU A 84 -32.37 -17.83 -14.70
N ALA A 85 -32.26 -17.00 -15.74
CA ALA A 85 -32.83 -15.65 -15.75
C ALA A 85 -34.37 -15.64 -15.63
N SER A 86 -35.03 -16.77 -15.93
CA SER A 86 -36.47 -16.94 -15.73
C SER A 86 -36.85 -17.58 -14.38
N ASP A 87 -35.87 -18.02 -13.57
CA ASP A 87 -36.09 -18.69 -12.28
C ASP A 87 -36.14 -17.65 -11.15
N ILE A 88 -37.35 -17.15 -10.85
CA ILE A 88 -37.59 -16.10 -9.85
C ILE A 88 -36.99 -16.45 -8.47
N GLU A 89 -37.15 -17.69 -8.02
CA GLU A 89 -36.63 -18.10 -6.70
C GLU A 89 -35.10 -18.09 -6.68
N PHE A 90 -34.46 -18.41 -7.80
CA PHE A 90 -33.02 -18.33 -7.93
C PHE A 90 -32.52 -16.87 -8.04
N ILE A 91 -33.25 -15.99 -8.71
CA ILE A 91 -32.95 -14.55 -8.71
C ILE A 91 -32.99 -14.00 -7.28
N LEU A 92 -34.01 -14.37 -6.50
CA LEU A 92 -34.12 -13.97 -5.08
C LEU A 92 -32.95 -14.52 -4.23
N GLU A 93 -32.44 -15.72 -4.53
CA GLU A 93 -31.22 -16.27 -3.90
C GLU A 93 -29.98 -15.41 -4.22
N ILE A 94 -29.85 -14.92 -5.47
CA ILE A 94 -28.76 -14.01 -5.87
C ILE A 94 -28.87 -12.67 -5.13
N VAL A 95 -30.07 -12.10 -5.04
CA VAL A 95 -30.35 -10.83 -4.35
C VAL A 95 -30.07 -10.91 -2.85
N GLU A 96 -30.29 -12.06 -2.22
CA GLU A 96 -29.94 -12.30 -0.81
C GLU A 96 -28.42 -12.17 -0.55
N SER A 97 -27.58 -12.45 -1.55
CA SER A 97 -26.13 -12.25 -1.44
C SER A 97 -25.72 -10.78 -1.62
N ASP A 98 -26.35 -10.06 -2.56
CA ASP A 98 -26.17 -8.63 -2.77
C ASP A 98 -27.35 -8.04 -3.55
N HIS A 99 -28.03 -7.06 -2.94
CA HIS A 99 -29.18 -6.37 -3.54
C HIS A 99 -28.83 -5.61 -4.82
N ARG A 100 -27.57 -5.19 -5.00
CA ARG A 100 -27.13 -4.40 -6.17
C ARG A 100 -27.31 -5.15 -7.48
N TYR A 101 -27.42 -6.48 -7.45
CA TYR A 101 -27.67 -7.28 -8.65
C TYR A 101 -29.05 -7.04 -9.27
N LEU A 102 -30.00 -6.41 -8.56
CA LEU A 102 -31.32 -6.08 -9.10
C LEU A 102 -31.28 -5.15 -10.32
N CYS A 103 -30.20 -4.40 -10.53
CA CYS A 103 -30.04 -3.55 -11.72
C CYS A 103 -30.06 -4.32 -13.07
N GLY A 104 -29.86 -5.64 -13.06
CA GLY A 104 -29.93 -6.49 -14.26
C GLY A 104 -31.20 -7.33 -14.37
N VAL A 105 -32.22 -7.07 -13.54
CA VAL A 105 -33.53 -7.75 -13.62
C VAL A 105 -34.43 -7.07 -14.65
N ASP A 106 -35.30 -7.84 -15.29
CA ASP A 106 -36.38 -7.32 -16.14
C ASP A 106 -37.23 -6.26 -15.41
N GLU A 107 -37.44 -5.10 -16.04
CA GLU A 107 -38.23 -4.00 -15.49
C GLU A 107 -39.65 -4.42 -15.06
N ASP A 108 -40.25 -5.40 -15.74
CA ASP A 108 -41.60 -5.89 -15.40
C ASP A 108 -41.62 -6.61 -14.04
N LEU A 109 -40.51 -7.25 -13.65
CA LEU A 109 -40.37 -7.85 -12.31
C LEU A 109 -40.16 -6.76 -11.25
N LEU A 110 -39.47 -5.67 -11.56
CA LEU A 110 -39.29 -4.54 -10.65
C LEU A 110 -40.61 -3.77 -10.40
N LYS A 111 -41.59 -3.92 -11.29
CA LYS A 111 -42.99 -3.45 -11.15
C LYS A 111 -43.92 -4.46 -10.45
N SER A 112 -43.45 -5.67 -10.14
CA SER A 112 -44.28 -6.71 -9.55
C SER A 112 -44.28 -6.62 -8.03
N GLU A 113 -45.47 -6.40 -7.44
CA GLU A 113 -45.65 -6.36 -5.99
C GLU A 113 -45.18 -7.64 -5.29
N ASP A 114 -45.46 -8.81 -5.87
CA ASP A 114 -45.08 -10.11 -5.28
C ASP A 114 -43.56 -10.30 -5.30
N PHE A 115 -42.92 -9.99 -6.43
CA PHE A 115 -41.47 -10.12 -6.58
C PHE A 115 -40.73 -9.17 -5.66
N MET A 116 -41.08 -7.87 -5.70
CA MET A 116 -40.40 -6.86 -4.88
C MET A 116 -40.64 -7.07 -3.38
N SER A 117 -41.81 -7.55 -2.97
CA SER A 117 -42.03 -7.91 -1.56
C SER A 117 -41.07 -9.01 -1.10
N LYS A 118 -40.87 -10.04 -1.92
CA LYS A 118 -39.93 -11.13 -1.63
C LYS A 118 -38.47 -10.65 -1.67
N ALA A 119 -38.12 -9.80 -2.62
CA ALA A 119 -36.77 -9.22 -2.72
C ALA A 119 -36.43 -8.39 -1.47
N VAL A 120 -37.36 -7.54 -1.02
CA VAL A 120 -37.22 -6.73 0.20
C VAL A 120 -37.14 -7.59 1.46
N GLN A 121 -37.84 -8.73 1.50
CA GLN A 121 -37.71 -9.70 2.59
C GLN A 121 -36.31 -10.35 2.64
N LYS A 122 -35.63 -10.50 1.49
CA LYS A 122 -34.25 -11.00 1.41
C LYS A 122 -33.22 -9.94 1.76
N SER A 123 -33.39 -8.72 1.25
CA SER A 123 -32.55 -7.57 1.58
C SER A 123 -33.40 -6.30 1.60
N ILE A 124 -33.40 -5.59 2.72
CA ILE A 124 -34.17 -4.34 2.86
C ILE A 124 -33.76 -3.27 1.84
N TYR A 125 -32.51 -3.32 1.36
CA TYR A 125 -31.95 -2.39 0.37
C TYR A 125 -32.45 -2.65 -1.05
N SER A 126 -33.09 -3.80 -1.31
CA SER A 126 -33.72 -4.09 -2.60
C SER A 126 -34.84 -3.11 -2.97
N ILE A 127 -35.38 -2.38 -1.99
CA ILE A 127 -36.41 -1.37 -2.25
C ILE A 127 -35.92 -0.23 -3.14
N GLU A 128 -34.62 0.06 -3.16
CA GLU A 128 -34.03 1.09 -4.02
C GLU A 128 -34.16 0.77 -5.52
N SER A 129 -34.32 -0.52 -5.87
CA SER A 129 -34.49 -0.98 -7.26
C SER A 129 -35.95 -1.15 -7.66
N ALA A 130 -36.91 -0.92 -6.77
CA ALA A 130 -38.33 -0.97 -7.13
C ALA A 130 -38.67 0.12 -8.14
N ASP A 131 -39.56 -0.18 -9.07
CA ASP A 131 -40.05 0.81 -10.02
C ASP A 131 -40.82 1.93 -9.30
N GLU A 132 -40.73 3.15 -9.82
CA GLU A 132 -41.42 4.33 -9.28
C GLU A 132 -42.92 4.08 -9.05
N SER A 133 -43.59 3.38 -9.97
CA SER A 133 -45.02 3.07 -9.84
C SER A 133 -45.38 2.25 -8.60
N LEU A 134 -44.47 1.37 -8.16
CA LEU A 134 -44.62 0.56 -6.96
C LEU A 134 -44.28 1.37 -5.71
N LEU A 135 -43.24 2.18 -5.80
CA LEU A 135 -42.78 3.08 -4.75
C LEU A 135 -43.87 4.09 -4.35
N TYR A 136 -44.62 4.62 -5.32
CA TYR A 136 -45.78 5.49 -5.10
C TYR A 136 -47.09 4.74 -4.72
N ASN A 137 -47.10 3.40 -4.66
CA ASN A 137 -48.27 2.63 -4.25
C ASN A 137 -48.37 2.54 -2.71
N GLU A 138 -49.26 3.35 -2.14
CA GLU A 138 -49.44 3.48 -0.69
C GLU A 138 -49.84 2.16 0.00
N GLU A 139 -50.68 1.33 -0.64
CA GLU A 139 -51.14 0.07 -0.05
C GLU A 139 -50.02 -0.96 0.01
N TRP A 140 -49.25 -1.08 -1.07
CA TRP A 140 -48.10 -1.98 -1.13
C TRP A 140 -47.01 -1.57 -0.13
N PHE A 141 -46.64 -0.29 -0.11
CA PHE A 141 -45.58 0.20 0.78
C PHE A 141 -45.95 0.01 2.26
N LYS A 142 -47.22 0.26 2.64
CA LYS A 142 -47.71 -0.02 4.01
C LYS A 142 -47.59 -1.50 4.37
N LYS A 143 -47.88 -2.40 3.44
CA LYS A 143 -47.75 -3.84 3.67
C LYS A 143 -46.28 -4.23 3.90
N VAL A 144 -45.37 -3.72 3.07
CA VAL A 144 -43.92 -3.96 3.22
C VAL A 144 -43.40 -3.43 4.57
N LEU A 145 -43.84 -2.24 5.01
CA LEU A 145 -43.50 -1.70 6.32
C LEU A 145 -44.04 -2.52 7.50
N GLN A 146 -45.23 -3.12 7.35
CA GLN A 146 -45.81 -3.99 8.38
C GLN A 146 -45.01 -5.29 8.52
N GLU A 147 -44.55 -5.84 7.40
CA GLU A 147 -43.77 -7.08 7.35
C GLU A 147 -42.32 -6.87 7.81
N ASN A 148 -41.70 -5.73 7.46
CA ASN A 148 -40.35 -5.39 7.88
C ASN A 148 -40.19 -3.88 8.14
N LYS A 149 -40.21 -3.52 9.42
CA LYS A 149 -40.15 -2.11 9.88
C LYS A 149 -38.85 -1.41 9.49
N HIS A 150 -37.75 -2.17 9.35
CA HIS A 150 -36.43 -1.63 9.03
C HIS A 150 -36.25 -1.23 7.56
N VAL A 151 -37.19 -1.58 6.68
CA VAL A 151 -37.17 -1.20 5.26
C VAL A 151 -37.10 0.31 5.07
N PHE A 152 -37.65 1.07 6.02
CA PHE A 152 -37.56 2.52 5.96
C PHE A 152 -36.10 2.99 5.96
N LEU A 153 -35.15 2.32 6.62
CA LEU A 153 -33.74 2.73 6.65
C LEU A 153 -33.06 2.71 5.26
N ALA A 154 -33.58 1.90 4.32
CA ALA A 154 -33.03 1.73 2.99
C ALA A 154 -33.57 2.72 1.94
N VAL A 155 -34.66 3.44 2.23
CA VAL A 155 -35.22 4.41 1.27
C VAL A 155 -34.44 5.72 1.37
N ASN A 156 -33.59 5.99 0.38
CA ASN A 156 -32.79 7.22 0.31
C ASN A 156 -33.60 8.43 -0.17
N ASP A 157 -34.61 8.22 -1.02
CA ASP A 157 -35.39 9.31 -1.61
C ASP A 157 -36.67 9.61 -0.82
N ILE A 158 -36.77 10.85 -0.33
CA ILE A 158 -37.87 11.33 0.53
C ILE A 158 -39.18 11.46 -0.28
N ASP A 159 -39.08 11.63 -1.60
CA ASP A 159 -40.23 11.91 -2.49
C ASP A 159 -41.08 10.66 -2.80
N ILE A 160 -40.49 9.46 -2.72
CA ILE A 160 -41.11 8.16 -3.01
C ILE A 160 -42.44 7.92 -2.29
N LEU A 161 -42.66 8.53 -1.12
CA LEU A 161 -43.84 8.27 -0.30
C LEU A 161 -45.05 9.14 -0.64
N GLY A 162 -44.99 9.96 -1.70
CA GLY A 162 -46.07 10.88 -2.07
C GLY A 162 -46.31 11.98 -1.02
N TYR A 163 -45.44 12.08 -0.02
CA TYR A 163 -45.36 13.24 0.85
C TYR A 163 -44.44 14.22 0.15
N HIS A 164 -45.02 15.18 -0.57
CA HIS A 164 -44.39 16.47 -0.75
C HIS A 164 -44.11 17.04 0.65
N ILE A 165 -42.97 16.67 1.21
CA ILE A 165 -42.28 17.50 2.17
C ILE A 165 -41.73 18.64 1.30
N GLU A 166 -42.61 19.55 0.84
CA GLU A 166 -42.21 20.91 0.48
C GLU A 166 -41.36 21.36 1.63
N ASP A 167 -40.02 21.32 1.51
CA ASP A 167 -39.05 21.62 2.59
C ASP A 167 -39.69 22.46 3.72
N PRO A 168 -40.32 21.83 4.74
CA PRO A 168 -41.10 22.56 5.74
C PRO A 168 -40.17 23.38 6.64
N TYR A 169 -38.86 23.15 6.47
CA TYR A 169 -37.79 23.44 7.39
C TYR A 169 -36.86 24.51 6.85
N LYS A 170 -37.11 25.04 5.64
CA LYS A 170 -36.34 26.15 5.10
C LYS A 170 -36.40 27.40 5.99
N ASN A 171 -37.40 27.52 6.87
CA ASN A 171 -37.61 28.71 7.73
C ASN A 171 -38.24 28.47 9.12
N SER A 172 -38.46 27.24 9.59
CA SER A 172 -39.06 26.97 10.93
C SER A 172 -38.11 26.16 11.83
N LYS A 173 -38.01 26.50 13.13
CA LYS A 173 -37.17 25.76 14.08
C LYS A 173 -37.88 24.45 14.45
N PHE A 174 -37.17 23.32 14.46
CA PHE A 174 -37.74 22.00 14.86
C PHE A 174 -38.42 21.98 16.24
N GLU A 175 -38.04 22.91 17.13
CA GLU A 175 -38.68 23.16 18.43
C GLU A 175 -40.18 23.52 18.31
N ASP A 176 -40.56 24.16 17.21
CA ASP A 176 -41.90 24.70 16.97
C ASP A 176 -42.87 23.68 16.36
N LEU A 177 -42.41 22.45 16.09
CA LEU A 177 -43.26 21.40 15.52
C LEU A 177 -44.43 21.05 16.47
N PRO A 178 -45.66 20.88 15.98
CA PRO A 178 -46.79 20.40 16.79
C PRO A 178 -46.49 19.05 17.45
N PHE A 179 -47.07 18.81 18.64
CA PHE A 179 -46.86 17.58 19.40
C PHE A 179 -47.29 16.34 18.61
N GLU A 180 -48.35 16.44 17.81
CA GLU A 180 -48.87 15.38 16.96
C GLU A 180 -47.82 14.90 15.94
N ILE A 181 -46.97 15.81 15.44
CA ILE A 181 -45.88 15.47 14.51
C ILE A 181 -44.70 14.86 15.29
N ARG A 182 -44.34 15.46 16.43
CA ARG A 182 -43.26 14.96 17.30
C ARG A 182 -43.55 13.59 17.95
N ASN A 183 -44.81 13.15 17.91
CA ASN A 183 -45.26 11.87 18.42
C ASN A 183 -45.62 10.86 17.29
N ASP A 184 -45.42 11.23 16.03
CA ASP A 184 -45.64 10.38 14.87
C ASP A 184 -44.32 9.72 14.46
N LYS A 185 -44.21 8.41 14.69
CA LYS A 185 -42.98 7.64 14.45
C LYS A 185 -42.49 7.75 13.01
N CYS A 186 -43.37 7.61 12.02
CA CYS A 186 -42.99 7.62 10.60
C CYS A 186 -42.43 8.98 10.18
N LYS A 187 -43.08 10.06 10.62
CA LYS A 187 -42.62 11.44 10.33
C LYS A 187 -41.30 11.75 11.03
N MET A 188 -41.15 11.32 12.28
CA MET A 188 -39.92 11.60 13.01
C MET A 188 -38.71 10.81 12.49
N ILE A 189 -38.89 9.59 11.97
CA ILE A 189 -37.81 8.88 11.29
C ILE A 189 -37.30 9.66 10.07
N GLN A 190 -38.20 10.25 9.26
CA GLN A 190 -37.80 11.10 8.12
C GLN A 190 -36.98 12.31 8.56
N VAL A 191 -37.40 12.97 9.64
CA VAL A 191 -36.68 14.10 10.21
C VAL A 191 -35.31 13.67 10.76
N LEU A 192 -35.22 12.52 11.41
CA LEU A 192 -33.96 12.02 11.96
C LEU A 192 -32.97 11.58 10.89
N LYS A 193 -33.43 11.11 9.74
CA LYS A 193 -32.59 10.80 8.58
C LYS A 193 -31.93 12.05 7.99
N THR A 194 -32.60 13.20 8.03
CA THR A 194 -32.00 14.46 7.56
C THR A 194 -31.14 15.11 8.64
N ASN A 195 -31.56 15.03 9.91
CA ASN A 195 -30.79 15.55 11.04
C ASN A 195 -31.04 14.74 12.32
N GLY A 196 -30.10 13.84 12.66
CA GLY A 196 -30.19 12.97 13.83
C GLY A 196 -30.25 13.73 15.17
N TYR A 197 -29.74 14.96 15.23
CA TYR A 197 -29.79 15.81 16.41
C TYR A 197 -31.22 16.21 16.82
N CYS A 198 -32.20 16.04 15.92
CA CYS A 198 -33.61 16.28 16.20
C CYS A 198 -34.21 15.32 17.25
N LEU A 199 -33.50 14.25 17.64
CA LEU A 199 -33.91 13.34 18.72
C LEU A 199 -34.24 14.11 20.01
N LYS A 200 -33.55 15.22 20.27
CA LYS A 200 -33.83 16.13 21.39
C LYS A 200 -35.30 16.56 21.48
N PHE A 201 -35.95 16.78 20.34
CA PHE A 201 -37.29 17.37 20.22
C PHE A 201 -38.41 16.33 20.09
N ILE A 202 -38.08 15.05 19.93
CA ILE A 202 -39.05 13.95 19.84
C ILE A 202 -39.77 13.77 21.18
N SER A 203 -41.02 13.30 21.14
CA SER A 203 -41.78 12.98 22.34
C SER A 203 -41.06 11.94 23.21
N ASP A 204 -41.21 12.04 24.53
CA ASP A 204 -40.54 11.12 25.45
C ASP A 204 -40.96 9.66 25.24
N GLN A 205 -42.18 9.42 24.76
CA GLN A 205 -42.66 8.09 24.39
C GLN A 205 -41.88 7.50 23.21
N LEU A 206 -41.60 8.30 22.18
CA LEU A 206 -40.83 7.86 21.01
C LEU A 206 -39.33 7.80 21.27
N LYS A 207 -38.79 8.55 22.23
CA LYS A 207 -37.39 8.40 22.68
C LYS A 207 -37.12 7.04 23.33
N LEU A 208 -38.15 6.37 23.82
CA LEU A 208 -38.09 4.98 24.31
C LEU A 208 -38.21 3.95 23.17
N ASP A 209 -38.42 4.39 21.92
CA ASP A 209 -38.42 3.52 20.77
C ASP A 209 -36.98 3.32 20.27
N ARG A 210 -36.55 2.06 20.25
CA ARG A 210 -35.21 1.67 19.84
C ARG A 210 -34.89 2.09 18.41
N GLU A 211 -35.87 2.02 17.51
CA GLU A 211 -35.70 2.31 16.08
C GLU A 211 -35.52 3.81 15.83
N ILE A 212 -36.27 4.64 16.57
CA ILE A 212 -36.11 6.10 16.55
C ILE A 212 -34.69 6.47 17.01
N THR A 213 -34.24 5.88 18.12
CA THR A 213 -32.89 6.15 18.64
C THR A 213 -31.82 5.67 17.66
N LEU A 214 -31.97 4.47 17.09
CA LEU A 214 -31.01 3.92 16.13
C LEU A 214 -30.90 4.77 14.86
N CYS A 215 -32.03 5.22 14.31
CA CYS A 215 -32.07 6.11 13.15
C CYS A 215 -31.34 7.43 13.44
N ALA A 216 -31.54 7.99 14.65
CA ALA A 216 -30.88 9.22 15.06
C ALA A 216 -29.36 9.06 15.16
N VAL A 217 -28.88 8.01 15.84
CA VAL A 217 -27.43 7.84 16.11
C VAL A 217 -26.63 7.40 14.89
N ILE A 218 -27.26 6.69 13.94
CA ILE A 218 -26.61 6.35 12.66
C ILE A 218 -26.37 7.63 11.86
N ASN A 219 -27.36 8.53 11.80
CA ASN A 219 -27.23 9.78 11.07
C ASN A 219 -26.34 10.81 11.77
N ASP A 220 -26.48 10.96 13.10
CA ASP A 220 -25.60 11.79 13.91
C ASP A 220 -25.33 11.12 15.26
N GLY A 221 -24.12 10.56 15.44
CA GLY A 221 -23.72 9.90 16.67
C GLY A 221 -23.88 10.75 17.93
N LEU A 222 -23.78 12.09 17.85
CA LEU A 222 -23.95 12.97 19.02
C LEU A 222 -25.40 12.98 19.55
N SER A 223 -26.37 12.53 18.75
CA SER A 223 -27.76 12.39 19.20
C SER A 223 -27.93 11.42 20.37
N LEU A 224 -26.93 10.55 20.63
CA LEU A 224 -26.89 9.66 21.80
C LEU A 224 -27.06 10.43 23.13
N GLU A 225 -26.67 11.70 23.20
CA GLU A 225 -26.91 12.58 24.36
C GLU A 225 -28.40 12.63 24.78
N PHE A 226 -29.30 12.59 23.79
CA PHE A 226 -30.75 12.73 23.99
C PHE A 226 -31.49 11.39 24.06
N ALA A 227 -30.78 10.28 23.89
CA ALA A 227 -31.35 8.95 23.99
C ALA A 227 -31.67 8.61 25.46
N ASP A 228 -32.69 7.76 25.64
CA ASP A 228 -32.99 7.20 26.95
C ASP A 228 -31.76 6.50 27.56
N GLU A 229 -31.67 6.51 28.89
CA GLU A 229 -30.54 5.90 29.59
C GLU A 229 -30.39 4.39 29.27
N SER A 230 -31.49 3.69 29.02
CA SER A 230 -31.46 2.27 28.60
C SER A 230 -30.71 2.06 27.28
N PHE A 231 -30.83 2.99 26.32
CA PHE A 231 -30.12 2.93 25.04
C PHE A 231 -28.68 3.42 25.14
N ARG A 232 -28.37 4.31 26.08
CA ARG A 232 -26.98 4.66 26.42
C ARG A 232 -26.23 3.51 27.10
N LYS A 233 -26.94 2.46 27.56
CA LYS A 233 -26.38 1.18 28.05
C LYS A 233 -26.35 0.09 26.99
N ASP A 234 -27.01 0.27 25.85
CA ASP A 234 -27.06 -0.70 24.76
C ASP A 234 -25.75 -0.62 23.95
N LYS A 235 -24.96 -1.70 23.98
CA LYS A 235 -23.67 -1.78 23.29
C LYS A 235 -23.81 -1.54 21.78
N GLU A 236 -24.87 -2.05 21.15
CA GLU A 236 -25.06 -1.93 19.70
C GLU A 236 -25.36 -0.48 19.30
N ILE A 237 -26.21 0.21 20.06
CA ILE A 237 -26.56 1.62 19.79
C ILE A 237 -25.35 2.52 20.01
N VAL A 238 -24.61 2.32 21.10
CA VAL A 238 -23.40 3.09 21.38
C VAL A 238 -22.31 2.82 20.34
N GLU A 239 -22.15 1.58 19.90
CA GLU A 239 -21.21 1.23 18.83
C GLU A 239 -21.58 1.93 17.51
N LYS A 240 -22.85 1.91 17.10
CA LYS A 240 -23.32 2.64 15.91
C LYS A 240 -23.12 4.15 16.03
N ALA A 241 -23.35 4.72 17.21
CA ALA A 241 -23.09 6.14 17.48
C ALA A 241 -21.59 6.47 17.34
N CYS A 242 -20.70 5.60 17.83
CA CYS A 242 -19.25 5.80 17.74
C CYS A 242 -18.74 5.67 16.31
N ILE A 243 -19.28 4.71 15.53
CA ILE A 243 -18.98 4.59 14.09
C ILE A 243 -19.35 5.86 13.33
N SER A 244 -20.49 6.49 13.68
CA SER A 244 -20.89 7.78 13.11
C SER A 244 -19.98 8.92 13.57
N LYS A 245 -19.81 9.07 14.89
CA LYS A 245 -18.93 10.07 15.53
C LYS A 245 -18.40 9.55 16.86
N SER A 246 -17.10 9.29 16.96
CA SER A 246 -16.43 8.75 18.16
C SER A 246 -16.60 9.59 19.42
N GLN A 247 -16.78 10.91 19.27
CA GLN A 247 -17.08 11.84 20.37
C GLN A 247 -18.40 11.52 21.08
N SER A 248 -19.31 10.79 20.45
CA SER A 248 -20.56 10.33 21.07
C SER A 248 -20.33 9.43 22.28
N PHE A 249 -19.17 8.76 22.37
CA PHE A 249 -18.84 7.87 23.48
C PHE A 249 -18.88 8.58 24.84
N GLN A 250 -18.66 9.91 24.88
CA GLN A 250 -18.79 10.72 26.10
C GLN A 250 -20.20 10.70 26.71
N PHE A 251 -21.22 10.32 25.93
CA PHE A 251 -22.61 10.20 26.37
C PHE A 251 -23.00 8.76 26.71
N ALA A 252 -22.14 7.78 26.47
CA ALA A 252 -22.41 6.39 26.85
C ALA A 252 -22.59 6.26 28.37
N HIS A 253 -23.31 5.23 28.80
CA HIS A 253 -23.45 4.97 30.23
C HIS A 253 -22.09 4.57 30.84
N LYS A 254 -21.85 4.98 32.09
CA LYS A 254 -20.60 4.73 32.82
C LYS A 254 -20.18 3.25 32.82
N SER A 255 -21.13 2.31 32.85
CA SER A 255 -20.83 0.87 32.80
C SER A 255 -20.12 0.44 31.51
N LEU A 256 -20.38 1.10 30.38
CA LEU A 256 -19.71 0.84 29.11
C LEU A 256 -18.36 1.56 29.01
N MET A 257 -18.25 2.75 29.59
CA MET A 257 -16.98 3.50 29.70
C MET A 257 -15.94 2.83 30.62
N GLU A 258 -16.39 1.89 31.45
CA GLU A 258 -15.56 1.08 32.36
C GLU A 258 -15.41 -0.37 31.88
N ASP A 259 -16.01 -0.74 30.74
CA ASP A 259 -15.90 -2.08 30.15
C ASP A 259 -14.66 -2.15 29.23
N PRO A 260 -13.58 -2.84 29.65
CA PRO A 260 -12.33 -2.85 28.90
C PRO A 260 -12.49 -3.51 27.52
N GLU A 261 -13.28 -4.58 27.40
CA GLU A 261 -13.45 -5.28 26.12
C GLU A 261 -14.22 -4.42 25.12
N PHE A 262 -15.26 -3.73 25.60
CA PHE A 262 -16.05 -2.86 24.74
C PHE A 262 -15.24 -1.64 24.29
N VAL A 263 -14.47 -1.02 25.19
CA VAL A 263 -13.63 0.12 24.85
C VAL A 263 -12.53 -0.28 23.87
N LEU A 264 -11.85 -1.42 24.05
CA LEU A 264 -10.83 -1.90 23.12
C LEU A 264 -11.41 -2.15 21.72
N LYS A 265 -12.59 -2.78 21.63
CA LYS A 265 -13.31 -2.98 20.35
C LYS A 265 -13.57 -1.65 19.64
N LEU A 266 -13.98 -0.61 20.38
CA LEU A 266 -14.27 0.69 19.79
C LEU A 266 -12.98 1.45 19.39
N ILE A 267 -11.89 1.27 20.11
CA ILE A 267 -10.58 1.86 19.79
C ILE A 267 -10.03 1.34 18.45
N GLU A 268 -10.36 0.11 18.05
CA GLU A 268 -10.04 -0.42 16.70
C GLU A 268 -10.74 0.36 15.58
N ILE A 269 -11.86 1.02 15.89
CA ILE A 269 -12.60 1.88 14.95
C ILE A 269 -11.98 3.29 14.94
N ASP A 270 -11.80 3.89 16.11
CA ASP A 270 -11.17 5.21 16.27
C ASP A 270 -10.43 5.35 17.61
N HIS A 271 -9.12 5.59 17.53
CA HIS A 271 -8.23 5.76 18.68
C HIS A 271 -8.59 6.96 19.58
N CYS A 272 -9.35 7.94 19.10
CA CYS A 272 -9.83 9.07 19.91
C CYS A 272 -10.66 8.60 21.11
N ILE A 273 -11.27 7.42 21.04
CA ILE A 273 -12.11 6.84 22.10
C ILE A 273 -11.30 6.57 23.38
N PHE A 274 -10.00 6.28 23.26
CA PHE A 274 -9.14 6.14 24.43
C PHE A 274 -9.16 7.39 25.32
N SER A 275 -9.14 8.60 24.72
CA SER A 275 -9.16 9.86 25.49
C SER A 275 -10.44 10.02 26.32
N LEU A 276 -11.55 9.46 25.83
CA LEU A 276 -12.88 9.48 26.43
C LEU A 276 -13.11 8.33 27.43
N ALA A 277 -12.24 7.32 27.47
CA ALA A 277 -12.32 6.23 28.41
C ALA A 277 -12.22 6.72 29.87
N SER A 278 -12.77 5.94 30.79
CA SER A 278 -12.74 6.29 32.22
C SER A 278 -11.31 6.39 32.75
N ILE A 279 -11.07 7.28 33.72
CA ILE A 279 -9.76 7.41 34.41
C ILE A 279 -9.32 6.06 34.99
N LYS A 280 -10.27 5.23 35.43
CA LYS A 280 -10.01 3.88 35.96
C LYS A 280 -9.34 2.97 34.92
N LEU A 281 -9.88 2.90 33.70
CA LEU A 281 -9.28 2.09 32.62
C LEU A 281 -7.94 2.69 32.17
N LYS A 282 -7.86 4.02 32.06
CA LYS A 282 -6.62 4.71 31.69
C LYS A 282 -5.49 4.54 32.72
N SER A 283 -5.82 4.19 33.96
CA SER A 283 -4.85 3.91 35.03
C SER A 283 -4.60 2.41 35.22
N ASP A 284 -5.24 1.54 34.44
CA ASP A 284 -5.09 0.08 34.51
C ASP A 284 -3.94 -0.37 33.58
N PRO A 285 -2.83 -0.89 34.13
CA PRO A 285 -1.68 -1.34 33.34
C PRO A 285 -2.06 -2.35 32.25
N GLU A 286 -2.91 -3.34 32.59
CA GLU A 286 -3.25 -4.43 31.68
C GLU A 286 -4.05 -3.91 30.48
N PHE A 287 -5.01 -3.02 30.73
CA PHE A 287 -5.77 -2.36 29.68
C PHE A 287 -4.88 -1.53 28.75
N CYS A 288 -3.94 -0.75 29.32
CA CYS A 288 -3.02 0.07 28.55
C CYS A 288 -2.03 -0.77 27.71
N LEU A 289 -1.53 -1.91 28.23
CA LEU A 289 -0.69 -2.84 27.47
C LEU A 289 -1.46 -3.48 26.31
N ARG A 290 -2.71 -3.89 26.53
CA ARG A 290 -3.57 -4.39 25.45
C ARG A 290 -3.84 -3.33 24.39
N TYR A 291 -4.08 -2.08 24.79
CA TYR A 291 -4.23 -0.98 23.82
C TYR A 291 -2.94 -0.75 23.00
N LEU A 292 -1.76 -0.78 23.63
CA LEU A 292 -0.45 -0.69 22.96
C LEU A 292 -0.23 -1.77 21.88
N SER A 293 -0.84 -2.95 22.06
CA SER A 293 -0.78 -4.02 21.06
C SER A 293 -1.64 -3.76 19.81
N ILE A 294 -2.65 -2.88 19.92
CA ILE A 294 -3.56 -2.51 18.83
C ILE A 294 -3.00 -1.35 18.02
N ASP A 295 -2.56 -0.28 18.69
CA ASP A 295 -1.93 0.88 18.04
C ASP A 295 -0.71 1.35 18.86
N PRO A 296 0.51 1.23 18.33
CA PRO A 296 1.71 1.65 19.04
C PRO A 296 1.96 3.18 19.03
N LYS A 297 1.13 4.02 18.40
CA LYS A 297 1.28 5.50 18.37
C LYS A 297 0.88 6.21 19.67
N LEU A 298 1.37 5.74 20.82
CA LEU A 298 0.84 6.08 22.15
C LEU A 298 1.44 7.30 22.87
N ARG A 299 1.90 8.34 22.16
CA ARG A 299 2.61 9.48 22.79
C ARG A 299 1.78 10.27 23.82
N LYS A 300 0.47 10.43 23.61
CA LYS A 300 -0.41 11.23 24.49
C LYS A 300 -1.06 10.45 25.63
N THR A 301 -1.02 9.13 25.56
CA THR A 301 -1.77 8.25 26.47
C THR A 301 -1.00 7.94 27.75
N LEU A 302 0.32 7.99 27.71
CA LEU A 302 1.20 7.73 28.87
C LEU A 302 1.25 8.90 29.87
N GLU A 303 0.53 10.01 29.62
CA GLU A 303 0.28 11.07 30.61
C GLU A 303 -0.65 10.63 31.76
N CYS A 304 -1.00 9.34 31.85
CA CYS A 304 -1.72 8.80 32.99
C CYS A 304 -0.81 8.85 34.23
N SER A 305 -1.21 9.67 35.20
CA SER A 305 -0.36 10.28 36.25
C SER A 305 0.35 9.33 37.23
N GLU A 306 0.26 8.02 37.07
CA GLU A 306 0.93 7.01 37.91
C GLU A 306 1.64 5.89 37.11
N LEU A 307 1.15 5.54 35.91
CA LEU A 307 1.72 4.46 35.09
C LEU A 307 3.10 4.80 34.54
N GLY A 308 3.35 6.06 34.19
CA GLY A 308 4.67 6.55 33.78
C GLY A 308 5.76 6.41 34.84
N SER A 309 5.39 6.10 36.08
CA SER A 309 6.32 5.82 37.19
C SER A 309 6.47 4.33 37.51
N ASN A 310 5.68 3.46 36.88
CA ASN A 310 5.72 2.02 37.12
C ASN A 310 6.72 1.34 36.17
N ARG A 311 7.84 0.88 36.75
CA ARG A 311 8.91 0.21 35.99
C ARG A 311 8.44 -1.01 35.21
N GLU A 312 7.61 -1.87 35.81
CA GLU A 312 7.19 -3.13 35.19
C GLU A 312 6.33 -2.86 33.96
N PHE A 313 5.31 -2.01 34.11
CA PHE A 313 4.47 -1.56 33.00
C PHE A 313 5.30 -0.96 31.85
N ILE A 314 6.27 -0.12 32.19
CA ILE A 314 7.15 0.52 31.21
C ILE A 314 8.00 -0.50 30.44
N MET A 315 8.55 -1.50 31.12
CA MET A 315 9.32 -2.56 30.48
C MET A 315 8.46 -3.39 29.52
N ASP A 316 7.26 -3.78 29.95
CA ASP A 316 6.32 -4.53 29.12
C ASP A 316 5.84 -3.70 27.92
N ALA A 317 5.57 -2.41 28.12
CA ALA A 317 5.22 -1.48 27.05
C ALA A 317 6.33 -1.35 26.01
N LEU A 318 7.59 -1.21 26.44
CA LEU A 318 8.75 -1.15 25.55
C LEU A 318 8.92 -2.44 24.75
N GLN A 319 8.70 -3.60 25.36
CA GLN A 319 8.77 -4.90 24.69
C GLN A 319 7.73 -5.00 23.56
N ILE A 320 6.47 -4.63 23.83
CA ILE A 320 5.39 -4.62 22.81
C ILE A 320 5.74 -3.66 21.67
N ILE A 321 6.26 -2.47 22.00
CA ILE A 321 6.68 -1.47 21.01
C ILE A 321 7.85 -2.00 20.16
N CYS A 322 8.84 -2.67 20.76
CA CYS A 322 9.96 -3.29 20.03
C CYS A 322 9.46 -4.29 18.97
N GLU A 323 8.46 -5.09 19.33
CA GLU A 323 7.90 -6.13 18.46
C GLU A 323 7.10 -5.53 17.28
N ASN A 324 6.45 -4.40 17.49
CA ASN A 324 5.56 -3.76 16.50
C ASN A 324 6.23 -2.73 15.57
N LYS A 325 7.55 -2.49 15.70
CA LYS A 325 8.39 -1.60 14.86
C LYS A 325 7.78 -0.21 14.47
N PRO A 326 7.33 0.65 15.41
CA PRO A 326 6.94 2.00 15.05
C PRO A 326 8.19 2.86 14.86
N TYR A 327 8.22 3.66 13.79
CA TYR A 327 9.36 4.51 13.43
C TYR A 327 9.50 5.78 14.29
N ASP A 328 8.70 5.98 15.35
CA ASP A 328 8.71 7.21 16.16
C ASP A 328 8.26 6.90 17.59
N CYS A 329 9.15 6.41 18.45
CA CYS A 329 8.83 6.12 19.86
C CYS A 329 9.77 6.87 20.80
N LEU A 330 9.58 8.19 20.84
CA LEU A 330 10.05 9.06 21.92
C LEU A 330 9.31 8.66 23.20
N PHE A 331 9.94 7.77 23.97
CA PHE A 331 9.37 7.16 25.17
C PHE A 331 10.07 7.68 26.44
N VAL A 332 11.34 8.07 26.33
CA VAL A 332 12.16 8.49 27.48
C VAL A 332 11.78 9.89 27.99
N ASP A 333 11.19 10.74 27.14
CA ASP A 333 10.66 12.05 27.53
C ASP A 333 9.52 11.95 28.56
N LEU A 334 8.81 10.82 28.59
CA LEU A 334 7.66 10.57 29.50
C LEU A 334 8.08 9.91 30.82
N LEU A 335 9.32 9.43 30.94
CA LEU A 335 9.82 8.78 32.15
C LEU A 335 10.11 9.79 33.26
N ASN A 336 9.81 9.41 34.50
CA ASN A 336 10.25 10.17 35.67
C ASN A 336 11.78 10.09 35.87
N GLU A 337 12.32 10.96 36.72
CA GLU A 337 13.78 11.04 36.97
C GLU A 337 14.38 9.70 37.46
N LYS A 338 13.62 8.92 38.23
CA LYS A 338 14.08 7.61 38.73
C LYS A 338 14.28 6.61 37.59
N LEU A 339 13.32 6.51 36.67
CA LEU A 339 13.37 5.59 35.54
C LEU A 339 14.35 6.05 34.45
N ARG A 340 14.55 7.37 34.29
CA ARG A 340 15.61 7.91 33.42
C ARG A 340 17.03 7.57 33.89
N ASN A 341 17.18 7.12 35.14
CA ASN A 341 18.44 6.63 35.69
C ASN A 341 18.53 5.09 35.72
N ASP A 342 17.53 4.37 35.19
CA ASP A 342 17.56 2.91 35.06
C ASP A 342 18.30 2.52 33.78
N LYS A 343 19.55 2.11 33.93
CA LYS A 343 20.43 1.73 32.82
C LYS A 343 19.85 0.63 31.93
N GLU A 344 19.18 -0.38 32.51
CA GLU A 344 18.63 -1.50 31.73
C GLU A 344 17.49 -1.01 30.82
N LEU A 345 16.58 -0.23 31.39
CA LEU A 345 15.46 0.37 30.67
C LEU A 345 15.96 1.29 29.54
N ILE A 346 16.95 2.14 29.83
CA ILE A 346 17.53 3.05 28.85
C ILE A 346 18.18 2.31 27.69
N LEU A 347 18.93 1.23 27.96
CA LEU A 347 19.52 0.40 26.90
C LEU A 347 18.45 -0.26 26.02
N ILE A 348 17.31 -0.65 26.58
CA ILE A 348 16.18 -1.17 25.79
C ILE A 348 15.54 -0.05 24.96
N SER A 349 15.31 1.13 25.53
CA SER A 349 14.74 2.26 24.78
C SER A 349 15.62 2.71 23.61
N LEU A 350 16.94 2.66 23.77
CA LEU A 350 17.89 2.99 22.71
C LEU A 350 17.93 1.94 21.58
N ARG A 351 17.52 0.70 21.85
CA ARG A 351 17.37 -0.34 20.82
C ARG A 351 16.12 -0.12 19.97
N VAL A 352 15.07 0.48 20.55
CA VAL A 352 13.87 0.90 19.82
C VAL A 352 14.22 2.11 18.95
N ASP A 353 14.74 3.15 19.59
CA ASP A 353 15.02 4.43 18.94
C ASP A 353 16.23 5.11 19.60
N ILE A 354 17.22 5.41 18.77
CA ILE A 354 18.51 6.01 19.17
C ILE A 354 18.31 7.48 19.60
N GLU A 355 17.26 8.16 19.09
CA GLU A 355 16.96 9.56 19.43
C GLU A 355 16.56 9.72 20.90
N ASN A 356 16.15 8.64 21.57
CA ASN A 356 15.91 8.63 23.02
C ASN A 356 17.16 9.03 23.83
N TYR A 357 18.36 9.01 23.24
CA TYR A 357 19.59 9.49 23.87
C TYR A 357 19.51 10.93 24.37
N GLU A 358 18.77 11.80 23.67
CA GLU A 358 18.61 13.22 24.04
C GLU A 358 18.08 13.36 25.48
N PHE A 359 17.16 12.47 25.88
CA PHE A 359 16.40 12.55 27.13
C PHE A 359 17.01 11.77 28.31
N ILE A 360 18.13 11.07 28.08
CA ILE A 360 18.86 10.32 29.13
C ILE A 360 19.47 11.29 30.15
N SER A 361 19.56 10.85 31.41
CA SER A 361 20.22 11.62 32.46
C SER A 361 21.71 11.90 32.15
N PRO A 362 22.25 13.06 32.55
CA PRO A 362 23.67 13.38 32.33
C PRO A 362 24.64 12.34 32.88
N GLN A 363 24.27 11.66 33.97
CA GLN A 363 25.08 10.60 34.58
C GLN A 363 25.18 9.38 33.65
N LEU A 364 24.07 8.93 33.08
CA LEU A 364 24.04 7.79 32.17
C LEU A 364 24.61 8.11 30.78
N LYS A 365 24.59 9.38 30.35
CA LYS A 365 25.31 9.82 29.13
C LYS A 365 26.83 9.57 29.21
N GLN A 366 27.38 9.46 30.42
CA GLN A 366 28.79 9.12 30.65
C GLN A 366 29.00 7.61 30.90
N ASP A 367 27.95 6.80 30.94
CA ASP A 367 28.06 5.36 31.18
C ASP A 367 28.73 4.66 29.98
N LYS A 368 29.71 3.80 30.28
CA LYS A 368 30.51 3.10 29.27
C LYS A 368 29.65 2.24 28.34
N ASP A 369 28.65 1.51 28.85
CA ASP A 369 27.87 0.58 28.02
C ASP A 369 26.92 1.34 27.09
N ILE A 370 26.38 2.47 27.56
CA ILE A 370 25.56 3.35 26.72
C ILE A 370 26.41 3.96 25.61
N LEU A 371 27.60 4.49 25.94
CA LEU A 371 28.51 5.06 24.93
C LEU A 371 28.99 4.01 23.93
N LEU A 372 29.29 2.77 24.36
CA LEU A 372 29.61 1.66 23.46
C LEU A 372 28.43 1.32 22.53
N PHE A 373 27.21 1.28 23.05
CA PHE A 373 26.02 1.05 22.24
C PHE A 373 25.83 2.16 21.20
N MET A 374 25.99 3.42 21.60
CA MET A 374 25.87 4.56 20.70
C MET A 374 26.96 4.56 19.62
N ALA A 375 28.20 4.21 19.97
CA ALA A 375 29.30 4.06 19.02
C ALA A 375 28.97 3.06 17.89
N GLN A 376 28.28 1.97 18.20
CA GLN A 376 27.93 0.92 17.24
C GLN A 376 26.70 1.23 16.37
N LYS A 377 25.82 2.13 16.82
CA LYS A 377 24.47 2.28 16.22
C LYS A 377 24.19 3.68 15.69
N CYS A 378 24.82 4.71 16.26
CA CYS A 378 24.58 6.09 15.87
C CYS A 378 25.13 6.37 14.47
N ARG A 379 24.42 7.20 13.69
CA ARG A 379 24.89 7.66 12.37
C ARG A 379 25.97 8.75 12.48
N LYS A 380 25.91 9.56 13.53
CA LYS A 380 26.77 10.73 13.73
C LYS A 380 27.17 10.84 15.20
N ILE A 381 28.32 10.28 15.53
CA ILE A 381 28.83 10.24 16.91
C ILE A 381 29.19 11.62 17.46
N THR A 382 29.45 12.61 16.60
CA THR A 382 29.80 13.98 17.01
C THR A 382 28.66 14.75 17.67
N ASP A 383 27.41 14.27 17.55
CA ASP A 383 26.27 14.82 18.28
C ASP A 383 26.25 14.37 19.75
N ILE A 384 27.18 13.48 20.14
CA ILE A 384 27.31 12.93 21.48
C ILE A 384 28.59 13.46 22.14
N GLU A 385 28.45 13.99 23.36
CA GLU A 385 29.61 14.37 24.17
C GLU A 385 30.33 13.10 24.68
N VAL A 386 31.45 12.75 24.05
CA VAL A 386 32.30 11.61 24.44
C VAL A 386 33.38 12.08 25.42
N PRO A 387 33.41 11.56 26.67
CA PRO A 387 34.45 11.89 27.64
C PRO A 387 35.85 11.50 27.18
N GLU A 388 36.87 12.25 27.59
CA GLU A 388 38.26 12.05 27.15
C GLU A 388 38.82 10.65 27.51
N TYR A 389 38.38 10.06 28.63
CA TYR A 389 38.80 8.69 28.97
C TYR A 389 38.22 7.64 28.02
N MET A 390 37.02 7.87 27.45
CA MET A 390 36.41 6.96 26.47
C MET A 390 37.06 7.08 25.10
N LYS A 391 37.52 8.27 24.72
CA LYS A 391 38.30 8.45 23.48
C LYS A 391 39.59 7.63 23.49
N ASN A 392 40.15 7.41 24.68
CA ASN A 392 41.34 6.58 24.90
C ASN A 392 41.01 5.10 25.19
N ASP A 393 39.72 4.70 25.20
CA ASP A 393 39.30 3.33 25.45
C ASP A 393 39.28 2.51 24.14
N ARG A 394 40.04 1.42 24.12
CA ARG A 394 40.19 0.55 22.94
C ARG A 394 38.89 -0.12 22.51
N GLU A 395 38.01 -0.49 23.45
CA GLU A 395 36.73 -1.11 23.12
C GLU A 395 35.80 -0.11 22.46
N PHE A 396 35.83 1.15 22.92
CA PHE A 396 35.08 2.24 22.30
C PHE A 396 35.56 2.54 20.89
N VAL A 397 36.88 2.62 20.68
CA VAL A 397 37.46 2.82 19.35
C VAL A 397 37.06 1.68 18.40
N ARG A 398 37.16 0.42 18.83
CA ARG A 398 36.69 -0.71 18.00
C ARG A 398 35.19 -0.68 17.74
N ALA A 399 34.39 -0.29 18.73
CA ALA A 399 32.95 -0.16 18.57
C ALA A 399 32.60 0.87 17.48
N LEU A 400 33.30 2.02 17.44
CA LEU A 400 33.16 3.01 16.37
C LEU A 400 33.54 2.43 15.00
N LEU A 401 34.65 1.70 14.93
CA LEU A 401 35.16 1.11 13.68
C LEU A 401 34.34 -0.08 13.16
N SER A 402 33.46 -0.63 13.99
CA SER A 402 32.52 -1.69 13.59
C SER A 402 31.19 -1.15 13.05
N ASN A 403 31.00 0.16 13.05
CA ASN A 403 29.74 0.80 12.68
C ASN A 403 29.73 1.20 11.20
N ASP A 404 29.16 0.33 10.37
CA ASP A 404 28.99 0.56 8.93
C ASP A 404 28.11 1.78 8.57
N ARG A 405 27.38 2.36 9.55
CA ARG A 405 26.45 3.48 9.34
C ARG A 405 27.02 4.84 9.71
N CYS A 406 28.22 4.89 10.30
CA CYS A 406 28.82 6.14 10.74
C CYS A 406 29.45 6.86 9.55
N ASN A 407 28.75 7.86 8.99
CA ASN A 407 29.18 8.54 7.78
C ASN A 407 30.14 9.72 8.03
N ASP A 408 30.23 10.25 9.25
CA ASP A 408 31.04 11.45 9.55
C ASP A 408 31.50 11.56 11.02
N GLY A 409 32.71 12.12 11.21
CA GLY A 409 33.14 12.75 12.47
C GLY A 409 33.88 11.89 13.50
N TRP A 410 34.02 10.58 13.31
CA TRP A 410 34.72 9.74 14.29
C TRP A 410 36.24 10.03 14.35
N LEU A 411 36.84 10.53 13.27
CA LEU A 411 38.25 10.96 13.23
C LEU A 411 38.53 12.13 14.18
N GLU A 412 37.52 12.95 14.48
CA GLU A 412 37.62 14.02 15.47
C GLU A 412 37.70 13.47 16.91
N ILE A 413 37.26 12.22 17.09
CA ILE A 413 37.15 11.56 18.39
C ILE A 413 38.35 10.64 18.64
N ILE A 414 38.89 9.98 17.60
CA ILE A 414 40.01 9.03 17.75
C ILE A 414 41.33 9.79 17.98
N PRO A 415 42.01 9.56 19.11
CA PRO A 415 43.32 10.14 19.37
C PRO A 415 44.39 9.73 18.32
N PRO A 416 45.32 10.63 17.93
CA PRO A 416 46.32 10.35 16.90
C PRO A 416 47.22 9.14 17.15
N HIS A 417 47.48 8.79 18.41
CA HIS A 417 48.35 7.65 18.75
C HIS A 417 47.77 6.29 18.31
N PHE A 418 46.45 6.17 18.16
CA PHE A 418 45.82 4.96 17.62
C PHE A 418 46.10 4.77 16.12
N LEU A 419 46.38 5.85 15.38
CA LEU A 419 46.80 5.80 13.98
C LEU A 419 48.24 5.28 13.80
N GLU A 420 48.97 5.10 14.90
CA GLU A 420 50.31 4.49 14.91
C GLU A 420 50.30 3.00 15.27
N GLU A 421 49.19 2.49 15.80
CA GLU A 421 49.04 1.07 16.16
C GLU A 421 48.73 0.22 14.92
N GLU A 422 49.74 -0.47 14.37
CA GLU A 422 49.63 -1.23 13.11
C GLU A 422 48.42 -2.19 13.07
N ALA A 423 48.19 -2.93 14.15
CA ALA A 423 47.07 -3.88 14.25
C ALA A 423 45.71 -3.20 14.18
N LEU A 424 45.59 -1.99 14.73
CA LEU A 424 44.34 -1.23 14.70
C LEU A 424 44.16 -0.55 13.34
N VAL A 425 45.24 -0.01 12.76
CA VAL A 425 45.21 0.55 11.39
C VAL A 425 44.75 -0.49 10.37
N ASP A 426 45.18 -1.75 10.51
CA ASP A 426 44.68 -2.85 9.68
C ASP A 426 43.18 -3.09 9.86
N GLU A 427 42.70 -3.11 11.10
CA GLU A 427 41.27 -3.26 11.40
C GLU A 427 40.45 -2.09 10.82
N MET A 428 40.97 -0.86 10.95
CA MET A 428 40.37 0.36 10.43
C MET A 428 40.21 0.33 8.91
N LEU A 429 41.28 0.04 8.17
CA LEU A 429 41.25 0.07 6.69
C LEU A 429 40.46 -1.09 6.09
N ASN A 430 40.35 -2.23 6.79
CA ASN A 430 39.50 -3.33 6.36
C ASN A 430 38.01 -2.98 6.45
N ASN A 431 37.59 -2.27 7.51
CA ASN A 431 36.19 -1.89 7.71
C ASN A 431 35.83 -0.59 6.96
N HIS A 432 36.77 0.37 6.90
CA HIS A 432 36.58 1.69 6.31
C HIS A 432 37.78 2.08 5.43
N PRO A 433 37.80 1.68 4.15
CA PRO A 433 38.93 1.96 3.26
C PRO A 433 39.18 3.45 2.96
N SER A 434 38.19 4.32 3.19
CA SER A 434 38.30 5.78 2.98
C SER A 434 39.32 6.46 3.90
N LEU A 435 39.77 5.77 4.94
CA LEU A 435 40.68 6.32 5.95
C LEU A 435 42.11 6.46 5.52
N ILE A 436 42.42 5.94 4.34
CA ILE A 436 43.72 6.14 3.74
C ILE A 436 44.07 7.63 3.63
N GLU A 437 43.08 8.51 3.41
CA GLU A 437 43.26 9.96 3.32
C GLU A 437 43.85 10.59 4.59
N CYS A 438 43.66 9.95 5.75
CA CYS A 438 44.16 10.44 7.04
C CYS A 438 45.65 10.19 7.25
N PHE A 439 46.24 9.30 6.45
CA PHE A 439 47.66 8.97 6.55
C PHE A 439 48.48 9.88 5.63
N PRO A 440 49.70 10.26 6.03
CA PRO A 440 50.58 11.03 5.14
C PRO A 440 50.90 10.22 3.87
N PRO A 441 51.11 10.88 2.70
CA PRO A 441 51.32 10.20 1.43
C PRO A 441 52.42 9.12 1.46
N GLU A 442 53.47 9.35 2.25
CA GLU A 442 54.58 8.40 2.44
C GLU A 442 54.13 7.06 3.05
N LYS A 443 53.12 7.06 3.93
CA LYS A 443 52.57 5.84 4.55
C LYS A 443 51.44 5.22 3.72
N GLN A 444 50.74 6.00 2.91
CA GLN A 444 49.61 5.51 2.12
C GLN A 444 50.02 4.39 1.16
N LEU A 445 51.20 4.49 0.55
CA LEU A 445 51.67 3.50 -0.43
C LEU A 445 51.78 2.09 0.17
N ASP A 446 52.40 1.95 1.34
CA ASP A 446 52.56 0.67 2.02
C ASP A 446 51.23 0.12 2.53
N LEU A 447 50.35 1.01 3.02
CA LEU A 447 49.02 0.66 3.49
C LEU A 447 48.10 0.20 2.35
N ILE A 448 48.13 0.87 1.19
CA ILE A 448 47.35 0.49 0.00
C ILE A 448 47.77 -0.88 -0.53
N ARG A 449 49.07 -1.19 -0.51
CA ARG A 449 49.54 -2.52 -0.91
C ARG A 449 49.00 -3.63 -0.01
N LYS A 450 48.78 -3.33 1.27
CA LYS A 450 48.19 -4.25 2.25
C LYS A 450 46.65 -4.28 2.18
N HIS A 451 46.03 -3.14 1.87
CA HIS A 451 44.59 -2.92 1.80
C HIS A 451 44.17 -2.27 0.46
N PRO A 452 44.16 -3.03 -0.65
CA PRO A 452 44.04 -2.47 -2.00
C PRO A 452 42.76 -1.68 -2.28
N VAL A 453 41.64 -1.99 -1.63
CA VAL A 453 40.36 -1.27 -1.79
C VAL A 453 40.50 0.20 -1.39
N SER A 454 41.41 0.51 -0.47
CA SER A 454 41.64 1.88 -0.02
C SER A 454 42.14 2.80 -1.15
N LEU A 455 42.74 2.24 -2.21
CA LEU A 455 43.23 3.01 -3.36
C LEU A 455 42.14 3.88 -4.00
N ILE A 456 40.87 3.44 -3.97
CA ILE A 456 39.71 4.17 -4.52
C ILE A 456 39.52 5.54 -3.86
N TYR A 457 39.95 5.68 -2.60
CA TYR A 457 39.82 6.89 -1.81
C TYR A 457 41.15 7.67 -1.70
N SER A 458 42.17 7.29 -2.47
CA SER A 458 43.44 8.03 -2.52
C SER A 458 43.39 9.15 -3.56
N SER A 459 44.42 9.99 -3.62
CA SER A 459 44.47 11.08 -4.61
C SER A 459 44.48 10.55 -6.05
N SER A 460 43.94 11.34 -6.99
CA SER A 460 43.90 10.94 -8.40
C SER A 460 45.29 10.63 -8.96
N GLU A 461 46.35 11.31 -8.51
CA GLU A 461 47.73 10.99 -8.90
C GLU A 461 48.14 9.57 -8.47
N MET A 462 47.78 9.18 -7.25
CA MET A 462 48.11 7.86 -6.69
C MET A 462 47.31 6.75 -7.38
N GLN A 463 46.03 7.00 -7.69
CA GLN A 463 45.20 6.09 -8.47
C GLN A 463 45.76 5.84 -9.88
N ILE A 464 46.28 6.89 -10.52
CA ILE A 464 46.93 6.78 -11.84
C ILE A 464 48.28 6.06 -11.74
N GLU A 465 49.09 6.37 -10.72
CA GLU A 465 50.39 5.72 -10.50
C GLU A 465 50.23 4.20 -10.29
N LEU A 466 49.22 3.79 -9.51
CA LEU A 466 48.93 2.40 -9.17
C LEU A 466 47.77 1.80 -9.98
N ILE A 467 47.59 2.24 -11.21
CA ILE A 467 46.43 1.85 -12.03
C ILE A 467 46.31 0.33 -12.25
N ASP A 468 47.42 -0.42 -12.26
CA ASP A 468 47.39 -1.89 -12.33
C ASP A 468 46.73 -2.52 -11.10
N LEU A 469 47.08 -2.02 -9.91
CA LEU A 469 46.44 -2.45 -8.66
C LEU A 469 44.97 -2.02 -8.62
N LEU A 470 44.65 -0.83 -9.13
CA LEU A 470 43.27 -0.36 -9.23
C LEU A 470 42.42 -1.27 -10.12
N ILE A 471 42.96 -1.72 -11.26
CA ILE A 471 42.31 -2.70 -12.15
C ILE A 471 42.01 -4.00 -11.41
N GLU A 472 42.95 -4.55 -10.65
CA GLU A 472 42.75 -5.76 -9.84
C GLU A 472 41.62 -5.56 -8.79
N VAL A 473 41.60 -4.40 -8.14
CA VAL A 473 40.54 -4.04 -7.18
C VAL A 473 39.18 -4.00 -7.86
N MET A 474 39.08 -3.39 -9.05
CA MET A 474 37.83 -3.30 -9.81
C MET A 474 37.30 -4.67 -10.25
N GLN A 475 38.18 -5.59 -10.68
CA GLN A 475 37.78 -6.95 -11.05
C GLN A 475 37.14 -7.70 -9.87
N LYS A 476 37.68 -7.50 -8.65
CA LYS A 476 37.21 -8.15 -7.42
C LYS A 476 36.00 -7.44 -6.80
N TYR A 477 35.92 -6.11 -6.88
CA TYR A 477 34.87 -5.30 -6.28
C TYR A 477 34.27 -4.27 -7.28
N PRO A 478 33.45 -4.73 -8.25
CA PRO A 478 32.90 -3.89 -9.32
C PRO A 478 32.05 -2.69 -8.88
N ASN A 479 31.42 -2.77 -7.70
CA ASN A 479 30.53 -1.73 -7.20
C ASN A 479 31.26 -0.42 -6.85
N TYR A 480 32.58 -0.46 -6.67
CA TYR A 480 33.36 0.75 -6.37
C TYR A 480 33.68 1.60 -7.60
N PHE A 481 33.44 1.09 -8.81
CA PHE A 481 33.77 1.81 -10.04
C PHE A 481 32.96 3.12 -10.19
N ASP A 482 31.76 3.18 -9.61
CA ASP A 482 30.91 4.39 -9.57
C ASP A 482 31.53 5.54 -8.75
N TYR A 483 32.44 5.23 -7.82
CA TYR A 483 33.10 6.21 -6.95
C TYR A 483 34.37 6.79 -7.57
N ILE A 484 34.82 6.25 -8.71
CA ILE A 484 36.02 6.70 -9.41
C ILE A 484 35.67 7.85 -10.35
N ASP A 485 36.51 8.87 -10.38
CA ASP A 485 36.32 10.01 -11.27
C ASP A 485 36.38 9.63 -12.77
N HIS A 486 35.78 10.45 -13.63
CA HIS A 486 35.72 10.16 -15.07
C HIS A 486 37.09 10.10 -15.76
N GLN A 487 38.12 10.79 -15.24
CA GLN A 487 39.45 10.77 -15.85
C GLN A 487 40.13 9.43 -15.61
N ILE A 488 40.00 8.88 -14.40
CA ILE A 488 40.55 7.59 -14.01
C ILE A 488 39.76 6.46 -14.66
N GLN A 489 38.42 6.56 -14.74
CA GLN A 489 37.60 5.62 -15.52
C GLN A 489 38.10 5.52 -16.97
N GLN A 490 38.41 6.68 -17.58
CA GLN A 490 38.98 6.72 -18.93
C GLN A 490 40.39 6.11 -18.99
N ALA A 491 41.25 6.38 -18.01
CA ALA A 491 42.59 5.80 -17.95
C ALA A 491 42.54 4.26 -17.82
N ILE A 492 41.62 3.73 -17.01
CA ILE A 492 41.39 2.28 -16.87
C ILE A 492 40.92 1.70 -18.21
N TYR A 493 39.97 2.35 -18.87
CA TYR A 493 39.46 1.94 -20.18
C TYR A 493 40.56 1.91 -21.26
N GLU A 494 41.43 2.93 -21.29
CA GLU A 494 42.54 3.00 -22.26
C GLU A 494 43.60 1.92 -22.01
N LYS A 495 43.76 1.48 -20.76
CA LYS A 495 44.73 0.46 -20.37
C LYS A 495 44.20 -0.97 -20.52
N ASP A 496 43.00 -1.22 -20.03
CA ASP A 496 42.34 -2.54 -20.04
C ASP A 496 40.82 -2.42 -20.18
N LYS A 497 40.38 -2.27 -21.44
CA LYS A 497 38.97 -2.30 -21.82
C LYS A 497 38.25 -3.57 -21.35
N GLN A 498 38.92 -4.73 -21.34
CA GLN A 498 38.27 -6.00 -21.02
C GLN A 498 37.82 -6.03 -19.55
N THR A 499 38.63 -5.48 -18.64
CA THR A 499 38.22 -5.32 -17.24
C THR A 499 36.98 -4.45 -17.11
N VAL A 500 36.89 -3.32 -17.82
CA VAL A 500 35.71 -2.44 -17.77
C VAL A 500 34.45 -3.18 -18.25
N VAL A 501 34.55 -3.98 -19.32
CA VAL A 501 33.45 -4.83 -19.79
C VAL A 501 33.02 -5.84 -18.71
N GLU A 502 33.96 -6.46 -18.00
CA GLU A 502 33.64 -7.43 -16.95
C GLU A 502 32.99 -6.80 -15.71
N VAL A 503 33.44 -5.60 -15.32
CA VAL A 503 32.85 -4.79 -14.23
C VAL A 503 31.40 -4.44 -14.57
N CYS A 504 31.15 -3.94 -15.77
CA CYS A 504 29.82 -3.57 -16.27
C CYS A 504 28.85 -4.77 -16.39
N LYS A 505 29.33 -5.97 -16.73
CA LYS A 505 28.52 -7.20 -16.68
C LYS A 505 28.05 -7.54 -15.27
N LYS A 506 28.90 -7.29 -14.27
CA LYS A 506 28.60 -7.58 -12.87
C LYS A 506 27.64 -6.55 -12.28
N ASN A 507 27.88 -5.25 -12.52
CA ASN A 507 27.03 -4.14 -12.11
C ASN A 507 26.52 -3.34 -13.32
N THR A 508 25.27 -3.58 -13.72
CA THR A 508 24.67 -2.98 -14.92
C THR A 508 24.20 -1.53 -14.73
N TYR A 509 23.94 -1.12 -13.48
CA TYR A 509 23.54 0.25 -13.14
C TYR A 509 24.68 1.25 -13.31
N LEU A 510 25.94 0.77 -13.38
CA LEU A 510 27.15 1.56 -13.59
C LEU A 510 27.08 2.48 -14.81
N ILE A 511 26.31 2.10 -15.84
CA ILE A 511 26.18 2.85 -17.10
C ILE A 511 25.77 4.32 -16.89
N GLN A 512 25.01 4.60 -15.83
CA GLN A 512 24.57 5.97 -15.50
C GLN A 512 25.72 6.87 -15.02
N HIS A 513 26.79 6.28 -14.46
CA HIS A 513 27.94 6.97 -13.87
C HIS A 513 29.22 6.86 -14.72
N LEU A 514 29.17 6.18 -15.87
CA LEU A 514 30.30 6.06 -16.77
C LEU A 514 30.63 7.39 -17.49
N ALA A 515 31.92 7.66 -17.61
CA ALA A 515 32.46 8.74 -18.43
C ALA A 515 31.96 8.61 -19.88
N LEU A 516 31.65 9.74 -20.53
CA LEU A 516 31.08 9.77 -21.88
C LEU A 516 31.87 8.90 -22.87
N LYS A 517 33.20 9.01 -22.87
CA LYS A 517 34.08 8.23 -23.75
C LYS A 517 33.97 6.72 -23.54
N VAL A 518 33.74 6.27 -22.30
CA VAL A 518 33.60 4.86 -21.94
C VAL A 518 32.23 4.33 -22.34
N LYS A 519 31.16 5.08 -22.06
CA LYS A 519 29.79 4.73 -22.49
C LYS A 519 29.51 4.95 -23.98
N SER A 520 30.45 5.54 -24.72
CA SER A 520 30.44 5.59 -26.19
C SER A 520 30.99 4.31 -26.85
N ASP A 521 31.42 3.30 -26.07
CA ASP A 521 31.81 1.99 -26.61
C ASP A 521 30.61 1.02 -26.65
N PRO A 522 30.19 0.55 -27.84
CA PRO A 522 29.06 -0.37 -28.00
C PRO A 522 29.21 -1.67 -27.19
N GLU A 523 30.43 -2.19 -27.00
CA GLU A 523 30.64 -3.43 -26.24
C GLU A 523 30.40 -3.24 -24.74
N ILE A 524 30.76 -2.07 -24.20
CA ILE A 524 30.50 -1.72 -22.81
C ILE A 524 29.00 -1.54 -22.59
N VAL A 525 28.32 -0.82 -23.48
CA VAL A 525 26.87 -0.63 -23.38
C VAL A 525 26.13 -1.97 -23.47
N LEU A 526 26.46 -2.84 -24.44
CA LEU A 526 25.87 -4.17 -24.57
C LEU A 526 26.05 -5.03 -23.31
N SER A 527 27.17 -4.85 -22.61
CA SER A 527 27.47 -5.59 -21.38
C SER A 527 26.52 -5.26 -20.22
N CYS A 528 25.92 -4.06 -20.23
CA CYS A 528 25.00 -3.57 -19.20
C CYS A 528 23.52 -3.95 -19.44
N ILE A 529 23.14 -4.37 -20.65
CA ILE A 529 21.73 -4.47 -21.07
C ILE A 529 20.96 -5.60 -20.36
N ASN A 530 21.61 -6.73 -20.07
CA ASN A 530 20.91 -7.98 -19.72
C ASN A 530 20.20 -8.02 -18.35
N LYS A 531 20.26 -6.96 -17.51
CA LYS A 531 19.68 -6.97 -16.15
C LYS A 531 18.64 -5.86 -15.86
N PHE A 532 18.32 -4.98 -16.79
CA PHE A 532 17.32 -3.93 -16.55
C PHE A 532 15.89 -4.48 -16.67
N GLU A 533 15.03 -4.18 -15.68
CA GLU A 533 13.62 -4.58 -15.68
C GLU A 533 12.77 -3.80 -16.69
N THR A 534 13.16 -2.56 -17.01
CA THR A 534 12.48 -1.72 -18.00
C THR A 534 13.47 -1.05 -18.95
N ALA A 535 13.21 -1.16 -20.27
CA ALA A 535 14.08 -0.63 -21.31
C ALA A 535 14.19 0.91 -21.29
N PHE A 536 13.12 1.60 -20.90
CA PHE A 536 13.05 3.07 -20.91
C PHE A 536 14.12 3.73 -20.02
N GLN A 537 14.34 3.17 -18.83
CA GLN A 537 15.35 3.69 -17.91
C GLN A 537 16.78 3.47 -18.45
N PHE A 538 17.06 2.31 -19.03
CA PHE A 538 18.39 2.00 -19.56
C PHE A 538 18.83 2.96 -20.68
N TYR A 539 17.97 3.19 -21.67
CA TYR A 539 18.33 4.00 -22.84
C TYR A 539 18.48 5.49 -22.53
N SER A 540 17.88 5.98 -21.44
CA SER A 540 18.11 7.35 -20.97
C SER A 540 19.59 7.65 -20.65
N PHE A 541 20.40 6.61 -20.42
CA PHE A 541 21.82 6.72 -20.09
C PHE A 541 22.77 6.44 -21.26
N VAL A 542 22.25 5.91 -22.38
CA VAL A 542 23.04 5.54 -23.57
C VAL A 542 23.20 6.76 -24.48
N PRO A 543 24.41 7.05 -25.00
CA PRO A 543 24.61 8.11 -25.99
C PRO A 543 23.72 7.92 -27.23
N HIS A 544 23.21 9.03 -27.76
CA HIS A 544 22.30 9.03 -28.90
C HIS A 544 22.92 8.41 -30.15
N GLU A 545 24.22 8.59 -30.34
CA GLU A 545 24.98 8.03 -31.48
C GLU A 545 25.00 6.50 -31.47
N ILE A 546 25.05 5.86 -30.30
CA ILE A 546 24.97 4.39 -30.18
C ILE A 546 23.55 3.91 -30.46
N MET A 547 22.54 4.66 -30.00
CA MET A 547 21.15 4.32 -30.24
C MET A 547 20.77 4.42 -31.73
N GLU A 548 21.49 5.23 -32.51
CA GLU A 548 21.37 5.31 -33.97
C GLU A 548 22.23 4.27 -34.73
N ASP A 549 22.99 3.41 -34.05
CA ASP A 549 23.74 2.34 -34.69
C ASP A 549 22.86 1.08 -34.86
N TRP A 550 22.58 0.73 -36.11
CA TRP A 550 21.79 -0.44 -36.48
C TRP A 550 22.41 -1.77 -35.98
N GLU A 551 23.73 -1.93 -36.10
CA GLU A 551 24.42 -3.17 -35.72
C GLU A 551 24.41 -3.35 -34.20
N PHE A 552 24.56 -2.25 -33.45
CA PHE A 552 24.38 -2.25 -32.00
C PHE A 552 22.96 -2.69 -31.61
N ASN A 553 21.93 -2.10 -32.23
CA ASN A 553 20.54 -2.46 -31.94
C ASN A 553 20.27 -3.93 -32.26
N LEU A 554 20.76 -4.45 -33.38
CA LEU A 554 20.61 -5.86 -33.75
C LEU A 554 21.26 -6.79 -32.71
N ARG A 555 22.45 -6.43 -32.21
CA ARG A 555 23.16 -7.18 -31.16
C ARG A 555 22.43 -7.11 -29.82
N ALA A 556 21.90 -5.95 -29.44
CA ALA A 556 21.12 -5.77 -28.23
C ALA A 556 19.87 -6.66 -28.25
N VAL A 557 19.11 -6.60 -29.34
CA VAL A 557 17.92 -7.43 -29.58
C VAL A 557 18.24 -8.92 -29.52
N ARG A 558 19.34 -9.37 -30.14
CA ARG A 558 19.78 -10.77 -30.05
C ARG A 558 20.15 -11.21 -28.64
N SER A 559 20.71 -10.31 -27.84
CA SER A 559 21.22 -10.61 -26.49
C SER A 559 20.10 -10.64 -25.43
N CYS A 560 19.13 -9.73 -25.51
CA CYS A 560 18.15 -9.51 -24.45
C CYS A 560 16.71 -9.31 -24.93
N GLY A 561 16.49 -9.23 -26.25
CA GLY A 561 15.20 -9.00 -26.90
C GLY A 561 14.52 -7.65 -26.63
N PHE A 562 15.22 -6.68 -26.02
CA PHE A 562 14.73 -5.31 -25.82
C PHE A 562 15.09 -4.40 -27.02
N LEU A 563 14.20 -3.47 -27.37
CA LEU A 563 14.30 -2.57 -28.54
C LEU A 563 14.02 -1.11 -28.10
N TYR A 564 14.88 -0.15 -28.48
CA TYR A 564 14.65 1.28 -28.24
C TYR A 564 13.76 1.89 -29.33
N HIS A 565 12.82 2.76 -28.94
CA HIS A 565 11.94 3.58 -29.79
C HIS A 565 11.86 3.20 -31.28
N TYR A 566 10.78 2.49 -31.58
CA TYR A 566 10.41 1.83 -32.84
C TYR A 566 10.32 2.72 -34.09
N SER A 567 10.38 4.05 -33.99
CA SER A 567 10.01 4.94 -35.11
C SER A 567 11.12 5.23 -36.13
N ARG A 568 12.37 4.78 -35.90
CA ARG A 568 13.52 5.17 -36.74
C ARG A 568 14.15 4.07 -37.59
N PHE A 569 14.05 2.81 -37.17
CA PHE A 569 14.52 1.67 -37.95
C PHE A 569 13.32 0.86 -38.41
N THR A 570 12.73 1.24 -39.53
CA THR A 570 11.80 0.37 -40.27
C THR A 570 12.61 -0.76 -40.92
N ASP A 571 13.09 -1.72 -40.12
CA ASP A 571 13.90 -2.86 -40.57
C ASP A 571 13.28 -4.18 -40.11
N GLU A 572 12.74 -4.92 -41.09
CA GLU A 572 12.07 -6.22 -40.91
C GLU A 572 12.96 -7.25 -40.18
N THR A 573 14.28 -7.16 -40.33
CA THR A 573 15.24 -8.09 -39.71
C THR A 573 15.33 -7.88 -38.20
N LEU A 574 15.36 -6.61 -37.77
CA LEU A 574 15.43 -6.22 -36.37
C LEU A 574 14.15 -6.61 -35.63
N GLU A 575 13.00 -6.37 -36.26
CA GLU A 575 11.67 -6.71 -35.75
C GLU A 575 11.48 -8.23 -35.62
N LEU A 576 11.88 -8.99 -36.65
CA LEU A 576 11.81 -10.45 -36.64
C LEU A 576 12.66 -11.05 -35.50
N GLU A 577 13.84 -10.49 -35.25
CA GLU A 577 14.75 -11.01 -34.21
C GLU A 577 14.26 -10.66 -32.79
N ALA A 578 13.67 -9.48 -32.60
CA ALA A 578 13.03 -9.10 -31.33
C ALA A 578 11.84 -10.00 -31.00
N LEU A 579 11.05 -10.32 -32.02
CA LEU A 579 9.90 -11.22 -31.92
C LEU A 579 10.30 -12.65 -31.53
N LYS A 580 11.45 -13.14 -32.02
CA LYS A 580 11.99 -14.45 -31.63
C LYS A 580 12.44 -14.52 -30.17
N GLN A 581 12.96 -13.42 -29.61
CA GLN A 581 13.56 -13.43 -28.26
C GLN A 581 12.58 -13.05 -27.13
N CYS A 582 11.74 -12.02 -27.30
CA CYS A 582 10.93 -11.46 -26.20
C CYS A 582 9.40 -11.62 -26.35
N GLY A 583 8.91 -12.08 -27.51
CA GLY A 583 7.46 -12.19 -27.75
C GLY A 583 6.71 -10.85 -27.73
N TYR A 584 7.41 -9.73 -27.78
CA TYR A 584 6.87 -8.38 -27.74
C TYR A 584 6.63 -7.85 -29.17
N PHE A 585 5.54 -7.10 -29.37
CA PHE A 585 5.18 -6.44 -30.63
C PHE A 585 4.81 -4.98 -30.34
N SER A 586 5.29 -4.02 -31.14
CA SER A 586 4.82 -2.62 -31.05
C SER A 586 3.63 -2.43 -31.99
N LEU A 587 2.57 -1.76 -31.52
CA LEU A 587 1.35 -1.51 -32.31
C LEU A 587 1.59 -0.65 -33.56
N GLU A 588 2.70 0.11 -33.65
CA GLU A 588 2.97 1.03 -34.76
C GLU A 588 3.60 0.34 -35.99
N SER A 589 4.29 -0.80 -35.83
CA SER A 589 4.88 -1.54 -36.97
C SER A 589 3.90 -2.50 -37.67
N LEU A 590 2.69 -2.63 -37.13
CA LEU A 590 1.56 -3.34 -37.75
C LEU A 590 1.06 -2.65 -39.03
N ASP A 591 1.28 -1.34 -39.18
CA ASP A 591 0.90 -0.60 -40.38
C ASP A 591 1.84 -0.88 -41.57
N THR A 592 3.09 -1.25 -41.31
CA THR A 592 4.10 -1.53 -42.36
C THR A 592 4.28 -3.01 -42.65
N MET A 593 4.18 -3.89 -41.65
CA MET A 593 4.17 -5.33 -41.90
C MET A 593 2.78 -5.76 -42.34
N GLN A 594 2.63 -6.05 -43.64
CA GLN A 594 1.40 -6.62 -44.18
C GLN A 594 0.94 -7.79 -43.32
N ALA A 595 -0.31 -7.72 -42.83
CA ALA A 595 -0.93 -8.70 -41.95
C ALA A 595 -0.85 -10.16 -42.48
N GLU A 596 -0.60 -10.35 -43.78
CA GLU A 596 -0.32 -11.66 -44.38
C GLU A 596 1.00 -12.29 -43.93
N TYR A 597 2.07 -11.51 -43.67
CA TYR A 597 3.37 -12.05 -43.25
C TYR A 597 3.37 -12.48 -41.78
N ILE A 598 2.71 -11.70 -40.91
CA ILE A 598 2.45 -12.06 -39.51
C ILE A 598 1.51 -13.27 -39.43
N LYS A 599 0.48 -13.32 -40.28
CA LYS A 599 -0.34 -14.52 -40.46
C LYS A 599 0.53 -15.70 -40.86
N ASP A 600 1.37 -15.61 -41.89
CA ASP A 600 2.17 -16.76 -42.36
C ASP A 600 3.19 -17.25 -41.30
N LEU A 601 3.73 -16.35 -40.47
CA LEU A 601 4.62 -16.69 -39.34
C LEU A 601 3.88 -17.35 -38.16
N LEU A 602 2.69 -16.84 -37.80
CA LEU A 602 1.81 -17.47 -36.79
C LEU A 602 1.26 -18.81 -37.31
N PHE A 603 0.90 -18.89 -38.59
CA PHE A 603 0.37 -20.08 -39.28
C PHE A 603 1.41 -21.18 -39.47
N LYS A 604 2.68 -20.86 -39.76
CA LYS A 604 3.73 -21.89 -39.88
C LYS A 604 4.03 -22.59 -38.56
N ARG A 605 3.71 -21.98 -37.42
CA ARG A 605 3.83 -22.64 -36.09
C ARG A 605 2.51 -23.17 -35.56
N MET A 606 1.36 -22.62 -35.96
CA MET A 606 0.03 -23.06 -35.54
C MET A 606 -0.81 -23.52 -36.74
N LYS A 607 -0.92 -24.84 -36.91
CA LYS A 607 -1.77 -25.49 -37.91
C LYS A 607 -3.27 -25.26 -37.66
N LEU A 608 -3.82 -24.06 -37.89
CA LEU A 608 -5.27 -23.85 -37.90
C LEU A 608 -5.70 -22.83 -38.95
N SER A 609 -6.65 -23.28 -39.80
CA SER A 609 -7.30 -22.55 -40.88
C SER A 609 -8.32 -21.51 -40.36
N TYR A 610 -8.31 -20.34 -41.00
CA TYR A 610 -9.15 -19.16 -40.74
C TYR A 610 -10.51 -19.18 -41.47
N SER A 611 -11.49 -18.47 -40.90
CA SER A 611 -12.39 -17.50 -41.59
C SER A 611 -12.86 -16.48 -40.54
N SER A 612 -12.25 -15.28 -40.49
CA SER A 612 -12.75 -13.98 -41.01
C SER A 612 -13.89 -13.42 -40.15
N ASP A 613 -13.75 -12.30 -39.43
CA ASP A 613 -13.50 -10.96 -39.96
C ASP A 613 -12.80 -9.99 -38.98
N PHE A 614 -12.15 -8.99 -39.57
CA PHE A 614 -11.41 -7.87 -38.97
C PHE A 614 -12.29 -6.61 -38.91
N TYR A 615 -12.20 -5.80 -37.85
CA TYR A 615 -12.36 -4.33 -37.90
C TYR A 615 -11.58 -3.65 -36.75
N LEU A 616 -10.79 -2.61 -37.08
CA LEU A 616 -9.99 -1.76 -36.16
C LEU A 616 -10.85 -0.73 -35.40
N PRO A 617 -10.51 -0.33 -34.15
CA PRO A 617 -11.19 0.77 -33.46
C PRO A 617 -10.59 2.14 -33.79
N LYS A 618 -11.48 3.10 -34.07
CA LYS A 618 -11.27 4.55 -33.99
C LYS A 618 -10.96 4.97 -32.55
N TYR A 619 -9.88 5.71 -32.30
CA TYR A 619 -9.86 6.90 -31.42
C TYR A 619 -8.58 7.74 -31.68
N PHE A 620 -8.69 8.70 -32.60
CA PHE A 620 -7.92 9.95 -32.60
C PHE A 620 -8.93 11.08 -32.87
N THR A 621 -9.44 11.66 -31.80
CA THR A 621 -10.17 12.94 -31.71
C THR A 621 -9.90 13.39 -30.28
N THR A 622 -9.28 14.52 -29.95
CA THR A 622 -9.23 15.84 -30.57
C THR A 622 -8.03 16.56 -29.93
N LEU A 623 -7.07 16.98 -30.74
CA LEU A 623 -6.04 17.96 -30.36
C LEU A 623 -6.39 19.23 -31.12
N ASP A 624 -7.20 20.07 -30.50
CA ASP A 624 -7.43 21.46 -30.92
C ASP A 624 -7.12 22.35 -29.71
N PHE A 625 -5.99 23.06 -29.77
CA PHE A 625 -5.93 24.51 -29.55
C PHE A 625 -4.49 25.03 -29.80
N LEU A 626 -4.35 25.73 -30.94
CA LEU A 626 -3.34 26.72 -31.36
C LEU A 626 -1.84 26.41 -31.24
#